data_AF-A0AAU8KNG8-F1
#
_entry.id   AF-A0AAU8KNG8-F1
#
_cell.length_a   1.000
_cell.length_b   1.000
_cell.length_c   1.000
_cell.angle_alpha   90.00
_cell.angle_beta   90.00
_cell.angle_gamma   90.00
#
_symmetry.space_group_name_H-M   'P 1'
#
loop_
_entity.id
_entity.type
_entity.pdbx_description
1 polymer ?
#
loop_
_entity_poly.entity_id
_entity_poly.type
_entity_poly.pdbx_seq_one_letter_code
_entity_poly.pdbx_strand_id
1 'polypeptide(L)'
;MLMRGQRTDLRIYRDVVRDSHVPEESTTWLSPWAVAGEDWAAQFAIGLQLPHVWRAWHENPDAEGVDSRLWLAGTDAISWAAVDLDERTGDHFTVWEHGPRRLWEAVEAAYGWWCEAGRPGPERFGMTVAPDGAHVPWLDTPDSPVPVLL
;
A
#
# COMPACT_ATOMS: atom_id res chain seq x y z
N MET A 1 -13.63 -10.57 -8.81
CA MET A 1 -13.30 -9.15 -9.05
C MET A 1 -14.37 -8.30 -8.35
N LEU A 2 -14.05 -7.69 -7.21
CA LEU A 2 -14.99 -6.79 -6.51
C LEU A 2 -15.00 -5.42 -7.18
N MET A 3 -16.19 -4.86 -7.38
CA MET A 3 -16.42 -3.51 -7.91
C MET A 3 -15.97 -2.45 -6.90
N ARG A 4 -15.56 -1.27 -7.39
CA ARG A 4 -15.01 -0.16 -6.58
C ARG A 4 -15.94 0.28 -5.42
N GLY A 5 -17.26 0.17 -5.59
CA GLY A 5 -18.27 0.48 -4.56
C GLY A 5 -18.54 -0.64 -3.55
N GLN A 6 -18.04 -1.85 -3.78
CA GLN A 6 -18.16 -2.98 -2.84
C GLN A 6 -16.91 -3.18 -1.97
N ARG A 7 -15.93 -2.29 -2.08
CA ARG A 7 -14.75 -2.26 -1.20
C ARG A 7 -14.99 -1.50 0.11
N THR A 8 -16.09 -0.77 0.22
CA THR A 8 -16.38 0.12 1.35
C THR A 8 -16.74 -0.62 2.64
N ASP A 9 -17.25 -1.85 2.53
CA ASP A 9 -17.65 -2.69 3.68
C ASP A 9 -16.63 -3.79 4.04
N LEU A 10 -15.48 -3.86 3.35
CA LEU A 10 -14.42 -4.80 3.68
C LEU A 10 -13.63 -4.26 4.87
N ARG A 11 -13.77 -4.94 6.01
CA ARG A 11 -12.86 -4.74 7.15
C ARG A 11 -11.67 -5.65 6.89
N ILE A 12 -10.56 -5.11 6.36
CA ILE A 12 -9.36 -5.90 5.98
C ILE A 12 -9.00 -6.92 7.05
N TYR A 13 -8.97 -6.45 8.29
CA TYR A 13 -8.64 -7.27 9.45
C TYR A 13 -9.55 -8.49 9.59
N ARG A 14 -10.86 -8.36 9.32
CA ARG A 14 -11.83 -9.43 9.53
C ARG A 14 -11.83 -10.45 8.40
N ASP A 15 -11.60 -9.99 7.18
CA ASP A 15 -11.84 -10.80 5.99
C ASP A 15 -10.54 -11.45 5.46
N VAL A 16 -9.37 -10.97 5.88
CA VAL A 16 -8.04 -11.47 5.45
C VAL A 16 -7.24 -12.10 6.59
N VAL A 17 -7.30 -11.55 7.80
CA VAL A 17 -6.55 -12.10 8.94
C VAL A 17 -7.31 -13.29 9.52
N ARG A 18 -6.57 -14.36 9.83
CA ARG A 18 -7.12 -15.61 10.37
C ARG A 18 -6.35 -15.96 11.64
N ASP A 19 -7.02 -16.61 12.59
CA ASP A 19 -6.40 -17.02 13.87
C ASP A 19 -5.18 -17.93 13.69
N SER A 20 -5.08 -18.64 12.56
CA SER A 20 -3.92 -19.49 12.25
C SER A 20 -2.73 -18.73 11.65
N HIS A 21 -2.88 -17.45 11.30
CA HIS A 21 -1.80 -16.64 10.76
C HIS A 21 -0.85 -16.25 11.88
N VAL A 22 0.44 -16.52 11.70
CA VAL A 22 1.51 -16.06 12.60
C VAL A 22 2.28 -14.97 11.85
N PRO A 23 2.01 -13.68 12.12
CA PRO A 23 2.72 -12.60 11.46
C PRO A 23 4.14 -12.46 11.98
N GLU A 24 5.01 -11.97 11.12
CA GLU A 24 6.32 -11.48 11.50
C GLU A 24 6.23 -10.00 11.88
N GLU A 25 6.99 -9.63 12.91
CA GLU A 25 7.10 -8.26 13.41
C GLU A 25 8.39 -7.62 12.87
N SER A 26 8.28 -6.37 12.41
CA SER A 26 9.40 -5.52 12.03
C SER A 26 9.08 -4.06 12.33
N THR A 27 9.99 -3.15 11.99
CA THR A 27 9.79 -1.70 12.15
C THR A 27 10.10 -0.95 10.86
N THR A 28 9.48 0.20 10.69
CA THR A 28 9.69 1.11 9.56
C THR A 28 9.82 2.56 10.03
N TRP A 29 10.55 3.37 9.26
CA TRP A 29 10.61 4.83 9.44
C TRP A 29 9.69 5.57 8.45
N LEU A 30 9.06 4.83 7.53
CA LEU A 30 8.12 5.40 6.58
C LEU A 30 6.78 5.62 7.28
N SER A 31 6.40 6.88 7.47
CA SER A 31 5.10 7.20 8.04
C SER A 31 3.97 6.64 7.17
N PRO A 32 3.01 5.89 7.75
CA PRO A 32 1.82 5.44 7.02
C PRO A 32 1.03 6.61 6.41
N TRP A 33 1.07 7.80 7.00
CA TRP A 33 0.45 9.01 6.46
C TRP A 33 1.14 9.52 5.18
N ALA A 34 2.43 9.25 4.99
CA ALA A 34 3.16 9.64 3.77
C ALA A 34 2.73 8.83 2.54
N VAL A 35 2.25 7.59 2.75
CA VAL A 35 1.81 6.69 1.68
C VAL A 35 0.29 6.56 1.57
N ALA A 36 -0.42 6.82 2.66
CA ALA A 36 -1.84 6.57 2.78
C ALA A 36 -2.66 7.72 3.40
N GLY A 37 -2.05 8.91 3.56
CA GLY A 37 -2.67 10.11 4.11
C GLY A 37 -3.17 11.10 3.06
N GLU A 38 -2.66 12.32 3.10
CA GLU A 38 -3.14 13.44 2.27
C GLU A 38 -2.35 13.65 0.98
N ASP A 39 -1.14 13.10 0.85
CA ASP A 39 -0.34 13.22 -0.37
C ASP A 39 -0.91 12.31 -1.48
N TRP A 40 -1.79 12.90 -2.28
CA TRP A 40 -2.45 12.20 -3.38
C TRP A 40 -1.47 11.76 -4.48
N ALA A 41 -0.38 12.49 -4.69
CA ALA A 41 0.62 12.15 -5.71
C ALA A 41 1.39 10.89 -5.31
N ALA A 42 1.80 10.78 -4.05
CA ALA A 42 2.40 9.56 -3.50
C ALA A 42 1.43 8.36 -3.61
N GLN A 43 0.17 8.54 -3.20
CA GLN A 43 -0.86 7.50 -3.29
C GLN A 43 -1.09 7.01 -4.72
N PHE A 44 -1.11 7.93 -5.68
CA PHE A 44 -1.28 7.62 -7.09
C PHE A 44 -0.10 6.79 -7.63
N ALA A 45 1.14 7.24 -7.37
CA ALA A 45 2.33 6.54 -7.82
C ALA A 45 2.47 5.14 -7.19
N ILE A 46 2.21 5.01 -5.88
CA ILE A 46 2.22 3.71 -5.19
C ILE A 46 1.12 2.79 -5.75
N GLY A 47 -0.09 3.32 -5.98
CA GLY A 47 -1.20 2.56 -6.54
C GLY A 47 -0.94 2.04 -7.97
N LEU A 48 -0.16 2.76 -8.78
CA LEU A 48 0.29 2.29 -10.09
C LEU A 48 1.27 1.12 -10.00
N GLN A 49 2.18 1.16 -9.02
CA GLN A 49 3.17 0.09 -8.81
C GLN A 49 2.58 -1.14 -8.12
N LEU A 50 1.52 -0.97 -7.31
CA LEU A 50 0.87 -2.03 -6.52
C LEU A 50 -0.61 -2.23 -6.89
N PRO A 51 -0.95 -2.56 -8.15
CA PRO A 51 -2.34 -2.59 -8.65
C PRO A 51 -3.21 -3.68 -7.99
N HIS A 52 -2.59 -4.62 -7.28
CA HIS A 52 -3.24 -5.75 -6.62
C HIS A 52 -3.20 -5.66 -5.09
N VAL A 53 -2.74 -4.53 -4.55
CA VAL A 53 -2.77 -4.26 -3.11
C VAL A 53 -3.87 -3.24 -2.83
N TRP A 54 -4.66 -3.51 -1.80
CA TRP A 54 -5.66 -2.60 -1.29
C TRP A 54 -5.32 -2.21 0.14
N ARG A 55 -5.79 -1.03 0.56
CA ARG A 55 -5.49 -0.46 1.86
C ARG A 55 -6.74 0.06 2.57
N ALA A 56 -6.72 0.06 3.89
CA ALA A 56 -7.73 0.73 4.70
C ALA A 56 -7.18 1.16 6.06
N TRP A 57 -7.71 2.26 6.57
CA TRP A 57 -7.45 2.72 7.93
C TRP A 57 -8.38 2.04 8.92
N HIS A 58 -7.84 1.65 10.07
CA HIS A 58 -8.57 1.17 11.23
C HIS A 58 -8.26 2.10 12.40
N GLU A 59 -9.23 2.95 12.76
CA GLU A 59 -9.13 3.85 13.91
C GLU A 59 -9.44 3.09 15.20
N ASN A 60 -8.70 3.41 16.27
CA ASN A 60 -8.84 2.80 17.60
C ASN A 60 -8.93 1.27 17.55
N PRO A 61 -7.93 0.58 16.97
CA PRO A 61 -7.88 -0.87 17.06
C PRO A 61 -7.84 -1.30 18.53
N ASP A 62 -8.44 -2.45 18.85
CA ASP A 62 -8.38 -3.07 20.19
C ASP A 62 -6.97 -3.67 20.43
N ALA A 63 -5.96 -2.80 20.39
CA ALA A 63 -4.54 -3.08 20.55
C ALA A 63 -3.95 -2.00 21.46
N GLU A 64 -3.24 -2.43 22.50
CA GLU A 64 -2.71 -1.52 23.52
C GLU A 64 -1.76 -0.50 22.91
N GLY A 65 -2.04 0.78 23.14
CA GLY A 65 -1.19 1.89 22.71
C GLY A 65 -1.27 2.23 21.21
N VAL A 66 -2.17 1.63 20.43
CA VAL A 66 -2.31 1.92 19.00
C VAL A 66 -3.57 2.75 18.74
N ASP A 67 -3.41 3.96 18.24
CA ASP A 67 -4.53 4.88 17.96
C ASP A 67 -5.08 4.68 16.54
N SER A 68 -4.23 4.25 15.62
CA SER A 68 -4.63 3.95 14.25
C SER A 68 -3.76 2.86 13.65
N ARG A 69 -4.33 2.06 12.75
CA ARG A 69 -3.62 1.03 12.00
C ARG A 69 -3.91 1.13 10.52
N LEU A 70 -2.86 1.21 9.71
CA LEU A 70 -2.99 1.05 8.26
C LEU A 70 -2.90 -0.43 7.91
N TRP A 71 -3.94 -0.95 7.28
CA TRP A 71 -3.94 -2.30 6.72
C TRP A 71 -3.61 -2.28 5.23
N LEU A 72 -2.84 -3.27 4.79
CA LEU A 72 -2.61 -3.64 3.40
C LEU A 72 -2.99 -5.11 3.20
N ALA A 73 -3.56 -5.44 2.05
CA ALA A 73 -3.77 -6.82 1.68
C ALA A 73 -3.69 -7.02 0.17
N GLY A 74 -3.27 -8.22 -0.24
CA GLY A 74 -3.38 -8.67 -1.62
C GLY A 74 -4.84 -8.93 -1.99
N THR A 75 -5.19 -8.80 -3.27
CA THR A 75 -6.52 -9.18 -3.79
C THR A 75 -6.78 -10.68 -3.76
N ASP A 76 -5.74 -11.50 -3.58
CA ASP A 76 -5.82 -12.95 -3.35
C ASP A 76 -6.13 -13.33 -1.89
N ALA A 77 -6.10 -12.35 -0.97
CA ALA A 77 -6.27 -12.52 0.47
C ALA A 77 -5.27 -13.52 1.11
N ILE A 78 -4.10 -13.71 0.51
CA ILE A 78 -3.04 -14.59 1.03
C ILE A 78 -2.02 -13.80 1.85
N SER A 79 -1.63 -12.62 1.36
CA SER A 79 -0.67 -11.74 2.04
C SER A 79 -1.35 -10.50 2.61
N TRP A 80 -0.93 -10.07 3.79
CA TRP A 80 -1.37 -8.83 4.42
C TRP A 80 -0.24 -8.19 5.24
N ALA A 81 -0.35 -6.88 5.42
CA ALA A 81 0.47 -6.11 6.35
C ALA A 81 -0.41 -5.18 7.20
N ALA A 82 0.03 -4.89 8.42
CA ALA A 82 -0.55 -3.91 9.32
C ALA A 82 0.57 -3.02 9.85
N VAL A 83 0.38 -1.70 9.78
CA VAL A 83 1.32 -0.73 10.37
C VAL A 83 0.62 0.02 11.47
N ASP A 84 1.18 -0.05 12.67
CA ASP A 84 0.67 0.59 13.87
C ASP A 84 1.15 2.02 13.98
N LEU A 85 0.21 2.91 14.29
CA LEU A 85 0.48 4.28 14.66
C LEU A 85 0.08 4.44 16.11
N ASP A 86 1.07 4.69 16.95
CA ASP A 86 0.88 5.13 18.32
C ASP A 86 1.13 6.64 18.42
N GLU A 87 0.43 7.33 19.33
CA GLU A 87 0.64 8.75 19.62
C GLU A 87 2.04 9.05 20.23
N ARG A 88 2.86 8.03 20.51
CA ARG A 88 4.06 8.12 21.37
C ARG A 88 5.39 8.03 20.64
N THR A 89 5.43 7.43 19.46
CA THR A 89 6.63 7.21 18.64
C THR A 89 6.55 8.12 17.42
N GLY A 90 7.36 9.18 17.46
CA GLY A 90 7.30 10.28 16.51
C GLY A 90 7.97 9.98 15.15
N ASP A 91 8.60 8.82 14.98
CA ASP A 91 9.45 8.56 13.83
C ASP A 91 9.58 7.09 13.37
N HIS A 92 9.22 6.09 14.18
CA HIS A 92 9.24 4.67 13.80
C HIS A 92 7.91 3.98 14.11
N PHE A 93 7.52 3.03 13.27
CA PHE A 93 6.22 2.36 13.32
C PHE A 93 6.40 0.85 13.33
N THR A 94 5.62 0.14 14.15
CA THR A 94 5.60 -1.33 14.15
C THR A 94 4.84 -1.85 12.94
N VAL A 95 5.42 -2.82 12.26
CA VAL A 95 4.85 -3.48 11.09
C VAL A 95 4.64 -4.96 11.42
N TRP A 96 3.45 -5.44 11.13
CA TRP A 96 3.09 -6.86 11.21
C TRP A 96 2.79 -7.36 9.80
N GLU A 97 3.46 -8.40 9.33
CA GLU A 97 3.22 -8.96 8.00
C GLU A 97 3.03 -10.47 8.03
N HIS A 98 2.17 -10.97 7.14
CA HIS A 98 1.99 -12.40 6.95
C HIS A 98 1.74 -12.72 5.47
N GLY A 99 2.25 -13.87 5.04
CA GLY A 99 2.07 -14.40 3.70
C GLY A 99 3.37 -14.39 2.89
N PRO A 100 3.35 -14.94 1.66
CA PRO A 100 4.53 -15.07 0.82
C PRO A 100 5.04 -13.74 0.25
N ARG A 101 4.24 -12.66 0.29
CA ARG A 101 4.65 -11.33 -0.17
C ARG A 101 4.78 -10.38 1.02
N ARG A 102 5.88 -9.63 1.05
CA ARG A 102 6.12 -8.51 1.95
C ARG A 102 5.47 -7.26 1.35
N LEU A 103 4.24 -6.97 1.78
CA LEU A 103 3.45 -5.89 1.19
C LEU A 103 3.96 -4.52 1.64
N TRP A 104 4.41 -4.40 2.89
CA TRP A 104 4.95 -3.15 3.39
C TRP A 104 6.30 -2.81 2.73
N GLU A 105 7.18 -3.79 2.57
CA GLU A 105 8.44 -3.62 1.83
C GLU A 105 8.19 -3.13 0.39
N ALA A 106 7.16 -3.67 -0.27
CA ALA A 106 6.78 -3.22 -1.61
C ALA A 106 6.23 -1.78 -1.63
N VAL A 107 5.54 -1.35 -0.57
CA VAL A 107 5.11 0.05 -0.38
C VAL A 107 6.32 0.96 -0.16
N GLU A 108 7.28 0.55 0.66
CA GLU A 108 8.53 1.29 0.88
C GLU A 108 9.32 1.46 -0.42
N ALA A 109 9.47 0.38 -1.19
CA ALA A 109 10.12 0.41 -2.49
C ALA A 109 9.41 1.35 -3.48
N ALA A 110 8.07 1.29 -3.55
CA ALA A 110 7.28 2.14 -4.42
C ALA A 110 7.38 3.63 -4.03
N TYR A 111 7.32 3.93 -2.74
CA TYR A 111 7.48 5.29 -2.21
C TYR A 111 8.89 5.83 -2.44
N GLY A 112 9.92 4.99 -2.24
CA GLY A 112 11.32 5.30 -2.53
C GLY A 112 11.52 5.68 -4.00
N TRP A 113 11.04 4.85 -4.93
CA TRP A 113 11.07 5.14 -6.37
C TRP A 113 10.42 6.48 -6.70
N TRP A 114 9.24 6.76 -6.13
CA TRP A 114 8.54 8.02 -6.37
C TRP A 114 9.33 9.24 -5.83
N CYS A 115 9.96 9.09 -4.66
CA CYS A 115 10.84 10.13 -4.12
C CYS A 115 12.05 10.37 -5.00
N GLU A 116 12.71 9.32 -5.48
CA GLU A 116 13.86 9.39 -6.39
C GLU A 116 13.48 10.02 -7.75
N ALA A 117 12.26 9.79 -8.23
CA ALA A 117 11.70 10.44 -9.42
C ALA A 117 11.39 11.94 -9.23
N GLY A 118 11.66 12.50 -8.04
CA GLY A 118 11.44 13.90 -7.72
C GLY A 118 10.00 14.21 -7.30
N ARG A 119 9.29 13.22 -6.75
CA ARG A 119 7.91 13.35 -6.25
C ARG A 119 6.93 13.90 -7.29
N PRO A 120 6.89 13.33 -8.51
CA PRO A 120 6.04 13.83 -9.58
C PRO A 120 4.55 13.77 -9.20
N GLY A 121 3.79 14.78 -9.64
CA GLY A 121 2.33 14.75 -9.59
C GLY A 121 1.73 13.85 -10.68
N PRO A 122 0.46 13.44 -10.54
CA PRO A 122 -0.23 12.55 -11.49
C PRO A 122 -0.19 13.02 -12.95
N GLU A 123 -0.09 14.32 -13.21
CA GLU A 123 -0.03 14.93 -14.53
C GLU A 123 1.22 14.54 -15.35
N ARG A 124 2.28 14.05 -14.69
CA ARG A 124 3.49 13.55 -15.37
C ARG A 124 3.37 12.09 -15.77
N PHE A 125 2.36 11.38 -15.29
CA PHE A 125 2.15 9.99 -15.61
C PHE A 125 1.24 9.84 -16.82
N GLY A 126 1.50 8.81 -17.62
CA GLY A 126 0.62 8.40 -18.70
C GLY A 126 0.46 6.89 -18.73
N MET A 127 -0.34 6.42 -19.70
CA MET A 127 -0.62 5.01 -19.88
C MET A 127 -0.67 4.69 -21.37
N THR A 128 0.10 3.70 -21.79
CA THR A 128 -0.01 3.09 -23.11
C THR A 128 -1.00 1.94 -23.03
N VAL A 129 -1.96 1.91 -23.95
CA VAL A 129 -2.93 0.81 -24.09
C VAL A 129 -2.60 0.06 -25.37
N ALA A 130 -2.15 -1.18 -25.24
CA ALA A 130 -1.85 -2.04 -26.38
C ALA A 130 -3.15 -2.59 -27.01
N PRO A 131 -3.13 -3.00 -28.30
CA PRO A 131 -4.32 -3.52 -28.98
C PRO A 131 -4.97 -4.76 -28.33
N ASP A 132 -4.20 -5.51 -27.54
CA ASP A 132 -4.66 -6.67 -26.78
C ASP A 132 -5.31 -6.30 -25.42
N GLY A 133 -5.34 -5.01 -25.09
CA GLY A 133 -5.87 -4.49 -23.83
C GLY A 133 -4.85 -4.44 -22.70
N ALA A 134 -3.57 -4.76 -22.93
CA ALA A 134 -2.53 -4.56 -21.92
C ALA A 134 -2.29 -3.07 -21.67
N HIS A 135 -2.22 -2.68 -20.40
CA HIS A 135 -2.01 -1.30 -19.97
C HIS A 135 -0.63 -1.17 -19.35
N VAL A 136 0.19 -0.25 -19.86
CA VAL A 136 1.54 0.03 -19.36
C VAL A 136 1.61 1.47 -18.89
N PRO A 137 1.61 1.74 -17.57
CA PRO A 137 1.83 3.07 -17.04
C PRO A 137 3.29 3.50 -17.23
N TRP A 138 3.51 4.79 -17.41
CA TRP A 138 4.84 5.38 -17.60
C TRP A 138 4.94 6.77 -17.00
N LEU A 139 6.17 7.23 -16.74
CA LEU A 139 6.48 8.56 -16.23
C LEU A 139 7.13 9.41 -17.33
N ASP A 140 6.58 10.59 -17.59
CA ASP A 140 6.94 11.57 -18.63
C ASP A 140 6.80 11.09 -20.08
N THR A 141 7.30 9.90 -20.40
CA THR A 141 7.29 9.34 -21.76
C THR A 141 7.04 7.82 -21.74
N PRO A 142 6.46 7.23 -22.81
CA PRO A 142 6.26 5.79 -22.91
C PRO A 142 7.51 4.91 -22.75
N ASP A 143 8.71 5.45 -22.97
CA ASP A 143 9.98 4.72 -22.84
C ASP A 143 10.46 4.60 -21.38
N SER A 144 9.75 5.24 -20.44
CA SER A 144 10.01 5.21 -18.99
C SER A 144 8.86 4.53 -18.25
N PRO A 145 8.70 3.19 -18.39
CA PRO A 145 7.61 2.47 -17.73
C PRO A 145 7.72 2.57 -16.21
N VAL A 146 6.57 2.71 -15.55
CA VAL A 146 6.48 2.62 -14.09
C VAL A 146 6.66 1.15 -13.71
N PRO A 147 7.56 0.82 -12.76
CA PRO A 147 7.74 -0.54 -12.29
C PRO A 147 6.43 -1.11 -11.71
N VAL A 148 6.13 -2.39 -11.97
CA VAL A 148 5.04 -3.08 -11.26
C VAL A 148 5.68 -4.03 -10.25
N LEU A 149 5.25 -3.91 -8.99
CA LEU A 149 5.74 -4.70 -7.87
C LEU A 149 4.65 -5.71 -7.46
N LEU A 150 5.09 -6.95 -7.17
CA LEU A 150 4.33 -8.11 -6.62
C LEU A 150 3.32 -8.87 -7.53
#